data_AF-A0A7D4PZI9-F1
#
_entry.id   AF-A0A7D4PZI9-F1
#
_cell.length_a   1.000
_cell.length_b   1.000
_cell.length_c   1.000
_cell.angle_alpha   90.00
_cell.angle_beta   90.00
_cell.angle_gamma   90.00
#
_symmetry.space_group_name_H-M   'P 1'
#
loop_
_entity.id
_entity.type
_entity.pdbx_description
1 polymer ?
#
loop_
_entity_poly.entity_id
_entity_poly.type
_entity_poly.pdbx_seq_one_letter_code
_entity_poly.pdbx_strand_id
1 'polypeptide(L)'
;MKAVFIDESKSKRYLVCAVFVELGETPVLRRALYALRLKGQSRIHFVSESPSRRRKILTEFRRFPISVKIYSSNLGSDREDRKKCLTALVDGLNPEKHYQIWIEPDANHLRQDQVVLTQQLQARGFKLHVDFHHEESRKLPLLWIPDAIVWTYNRGGNWTKELDGFQIDVIDL
;
A
#
# COMPACT_ATOMS: atom_id res chain seq x y z
N MET A 1 3.29 -17.42 -3.05
CA MET A 1 3.39 -16.56 -1.84
C MET A 1 3.19 -15.13 -2.30
N LYS A 2 2.39 -14.34 -1.58
CA LYS A 2 2.10 -12.95 -1.97
C LYS A 2 2.90 -11.95 -1.13
N ALA A 3 3.42 -10.91 -1.75
CA ALA A 3 3.87 -9.72 -1.06
C ALA A 3 2.73 -8.69 -1.04
N VAL A 4 2.59 -7.98 0.07
CA VAL A 4 1.62 -6.90 0.27
C VAL A 4 2.37 -5.65 0.68
N PHE A 5 2.24 -4.58 -0.08
CA PHE A 5 2.89 -3.29 0.20
C PHE A 5 1.82 -2.28 0.60
N ILE A 6 2.03 -1.62 1.73
CA ILE A 6 1.01 -0.79 2.36
C ILE A 6 1.52 0.64 2.56
N ASP A 7 0.69 1.60 2.16
CA ASP A 7 0.82 3.01 2.51
C ASP A 7 -0.56 3.64 2.78
N GLU A 8 -0.58 4.84 3.34
CA GLU A 8 -1.78 5.51 3.81
C GLU A 8 -1.93 6.96 3.34
N SER A 9 -3.16 7.47 3.38
CA SER A 9 -3.44 8.88 3.17
C SER A 9 -4.49 9.37 4.17
N LYS A 10 -4.24 10.54 4.76
CA LYS A 10 -5.01 11.11 5.89
C LYS A 10 -5.78 12.39 5.54
N SER A 11 -5.91 12.76 4.26
CA SER A 11 -6.30 14.14 3.92
C SER A 11 -7.81 14.45 3.92
N LYS A 12 -8.70 13.53 3.55
CA LYS A 12 -10.17 13.75 3.56
C LYS A 12 -10.90 12.70 4.40
N ARG A 13 -10.48 11.46 4.22
CA ARG A 13 -10.84 10.28 5.00
C ARG A 13 -9.57 9.50 5.26
N TYR A 14 -9.60 8.58 6.22
CA TYR A 14 -8.47 7.71 6.47
C TYR A 14 -8.46 6.59 5.44
N LEU A 15 -7.38 6.49 4.68
CA LEU A 15 -7.22 5.48 3.65
C LEU A 15 -5.98 4.64 3.92
N VAL A 16 -6.13 3.32 3.82
CA VAL A 16 -5.02 2.37 3.74
C VAL A 16 -5.08 1.69 2.38
N CYS A 17 -4.01 1.82 1.60
CA CYS A 17 -3.87 1.16 0.31
C CYS A 17 -2.93 -0.04 0.45
N ALA A 18 -3.42 -1.22 0.08
CA ALA A 18 -2.68 -2.46 0.07
C ALA A 18 -2.51 -2.97 -1.36
N VAL A 19 -1.27 -3.01 -1.84
CA VAL A 19 -0.91 -3.51 -3.16
C VAL A 19 -0.41 -4.94 -3.02
N PHE A 20 -1.12 -5.89 -3.62
CA PHE A 20 -0.78 -7.30 -3.64
C PHE A 20 -0.05 -7.66 -4.93
N VAL A 21 1.02 -8.42 -4.80
CA VAL A 21 1.81 -8.96 -5.92
C VAL A 21 2.31 -10.36 -5.59
N GLU A 22 2.54 -11.21 -6.59
CA GLU A 22 3.26 -12.46 -6.36
C GLU A 22 4.71 -12.16 -5.96
N LEU A 23 5.21 -12.83 -4.90
CA LEU A 23 6.53 -12.51 -4.33
C LEU A 23 7.65 -12.65 -5.37
N GLY A 24 7.52 -13.61 -6.29
CA GLY A 24 8.48 -13.85 -7.39
C GLY A 24 8.58 -12.71 -8.41
N GLU A 25 7.56 -11.86 -8.53
CA GLU A 25 7.55 -10.71 -9.44
C GLU A 25 8.29 -9.49 -8.83
N THR A 26 8.44 -9.46 -7.51
CA THR A 26 9.00 -8.28 -6.80
C THR A 26 10.37 -7.83 -7.31
N PRO A 27 11.34 -8.69 -7.73
CA PRO A 27 12.61 -8.22 -8.28
C PRO A 27 12.47 -7.52 -9.62
N VAL A 28 11.55 -7.97 -10.49
CA VAL A 28 11.28 -7.36 -11.80
C VAL A 28 10.66 -5.97 -11.60
N LEU A 29 9.62 -5.87 -10.77
CA LEU A 29 8.95 -4.60 -10.46
C LEU A 29 9.93 -3.61 -9.81
N ARG A 30 10.78 -4.09 -8.89
CA ARG A 30 11.80 -3.25 -8.25
C ARG A 30 12.74 -2.59 -9.26
N ARG A 31 13.20 -3.35 -10.27
CA ARG A 31 14.04 -2.80 -11.36
C ARG A 31 13.29 -1.77 -12.19
N ALA A 32 12.03 -2.06 -12.55
CA ALA A 32 11.19 -1.12 -13.30
C ALA A 32 10.98 0.18 -12.52
N LEU A 33 10.68 0.09 -11.22
CA LEU A 33 10.52 1.24 -10.33
C LEU A 33 11.78 2.10 -10.25
N TYR A 34 12.96 1.48 -10.06
CA TYR A 34 14.21 2.24 -10.06
C TYR A 34 14.47 2.98 -11.37
N ALA A 35 14.12 2.38 -12.52
CA ALA A 35 14.26 3.02 -13.83
C ALA A 35 13.32 4.23 -14.02
N LEU A 36 12.20 4.30 -13.29
CA LEU A 36 11.27 5.44 -13.34
C LEU A 36 11.75 6.66 -12.56
N ARG A 37 12.67 6.46 -11.61
CA ARG A 37 13.18 7.49 -10.72
C ARG A 37 14.12 8.43 -11.49
N LEU A 38 14.01 9.74 -11.28
CA LEU A 38 14.91 10.71 -11.90
C LEU A 38 16.32 10.62 -11.30
N LYS A 39 17.31 11.10 -12.06
CA LYS A 39 18.68 11.25 -11.57
C LYS A 39 18.67 12.08 -10.28
N GLY A 40 19.31 11.56 -9.23
CA GLY A 40 19.42 12.22 -7.92
C GLY A 40 18.26 11.98 -6.94
N GLN A 41 17.13 11.43 -7.38
CA GLN A 41 16.06 11.02 -6.46
C GLN A 41 16.49 9.75 -5.69
N SER A 42 16.18 9.68 -4.39
CA SER A 42 16.35 8.48 -3.56
C SER A 42 15.07 7.64 -3.46
N ARG A 43 13.92 8.25 -3.69
CA ARG A 43 12.61 7.61 -3.87
C ARG A 43 11.73 8.42 -4.80
N ILE A 44 10.68 7.82 -5.33
CA ILE A 44 9.56 8.57 -5.91
C ILE A 44 8.65 8.96 -4.75
N HIS A 45 8.51 10.24 -4.47
CA HIS A 45 7.57 10.77 -3.49
C HIS A 45 6.41 11.40 -4.27
N PHE A 46 5.33 10.64 -4.49
CA PHE A 46 4.37 10.91 -5.57
C PHE A 46 3.68 12.28 -5.46
N VAL A 47 3.39 12.73 -4.23
CA VAL A 47 2.83 14.06 -3.96
C VAL A 47 3.75 15.20 -4.40
N SER A 48 5.06 15.00 -4.52
CA SER A 48 6.02 16.04 -4.94
C SER A 48 6.25 16.09 -6.47
N GLU A 49 5.76 15.11 -7.21
CA GLU A 49 5.98 15.01 -8.65
C GLU A 49 5.09 15.98 -9.45
N SER A 50 5.55 16.41 -10.62
CA SER A 50 4.74 17.24 -11.52
C SER A 50 3.52 16.47 -12.05
N PRO A 51 2.42 17.14 -12.46
CA PRO A 51 1.24 16.45 -12.99
C PRO A 51 1.52 15.55 -14.21
N SER A 52 2.41 15.96 -15.12
CA SER A 52 2.80 15.14 -16.27
C SER A 52 3.58 13.89 -15.84
N ARG A 53 4.46 14.04 -14.85
CA ARG A 53 5.26 12.95 -14.31
C ARG A 53 4.43 11.95 -13.53
N ARG A 54 3.46 12.40 -12.72
CA ARG A 54 2.49 11.52 -12.04
C ARG A 54 1.77 10.61 -13.03
N ARG A 55 1.27 11.16 -14.14
CA ARG A 55 0.60 10.36 -15.20
C ARG A 55 1.54 9.33 -15.84
N LYS A 56 2.78 9.72 -16.12
CA LYS A 56 3.80 8.80 -16.65
C LYS A 56 4.06 7.64 -15.67
N ILE A 57 4.21 7.94 -14.38
CA ILE A 57 4.40 6.93 -13.33
C ILE A 57 3.20 5.99 -13.26
N LEU A 58 1.97 6.51 -13.19
CA LEU A 58 0.75 5.70 -13.14
C LEU A 58 0.59 4.83 -14.39
N THR A 59 0.93 5.35 -15.57
CA THR A 59 0.90 4.59 -16.83
C THR A 59 1.81 3.37 -16.78
N GLU A 60 2.98 3.49 -16.17
CA GLU A 60 3.90 2.36 -16.00
C GLU A 60 3.40 1.38 -14.93
N PHE A 61 2.81 1.88 -13.84
CA PHE A 61 2.24 1.03 -12.78
C PHE A 61 1.09 0.17 -13.28
N ARG A 62 0.26 0.67 -14.21
CA ARG A 62 -0.84 -0.10 -14.84
C ARG A 62 -0.38 -1.38 -15.53
N ARG A 63 0.90 -1.46 -15.93
CA ARG A 63 1.46 -2.64 -16.62
C ARG A 63 1.91 -3.72 -15.64
N PHE A 64 1.98 -3.41 -14.35
CA PHE A 64 2.44 -4.37 -13.36
C PHE A 64 1.32 -5.37 -13.02
N PRO A 65 1.63 -6.66 -12.80
CA PRO A 65 0.67 -7.68 -12.39
C PRO A 65 0.30 -7.51 -10.90
N ILE A 66 -0.39 -6.41 -10.58
CA ILE A 66 -0.78 -6.06 -9.22
C ILE A 66 -2.30 -6.02 -9.07
N SER A 67 -2.76 -6.32 -7.87
CA SER A 67 -4.15 -6.06 -7.44
C SER A 67 -4.13 -5.19 -6.20
N VAL A 68 -5.08 -4.27 -6.08
CA VAL A 68 -5.10 -3.23 -5.04
C VAL A 68 -6.36 -3.37 -4.21
N LYS A 69 -6.23 -3.24 -2.90
CA LYS A 69 -7.34 -3.00 -1.99
C LYS A 69 -7.18 -1.65 -1.30
N ILE A 70 -8.23 -0.84 -1.28
CA ILE A 70 -8.26 0.44 -0.56
C ILE A 70 -9.29 0.31 0.57
N TYR A 71 -8.81 0.40 1.81
CA TYR A 71 -9.64 0.41 3.01
C TYR A 71 -9.89 1.87 3.41
N SER A 72 -11.14 2.21 3.66
CA SER A 72 -11.62 3.57 3.90
C SER A 72 -12.34 3.61 5.24
N SER A 73 -11.86 4.43 6.17
CA SER A 73 -12.43 4.59 7.52
C SER A 73 -12.57 6.06 7.89
N ASN A 74 -13.55 6.37 8.74
CA ASN A 74 -13.84 7.74 9.20
C ASN A 74 -14.35 7.76 10.65
N LEU A 75 -13.60 7.17 11.57
CA LEU A 75 -13.84 7.22 13.01
C LEU A 75 -13.39 8.53 13.65
N GLY A 76 -12.67 9.38 12.90
CA GLY A 76 -12.21 10.70 13.35
C GLY A 76 -10.96 10.64 14.22
N SER A 77 -10.25 9.51 14.21
CA SER A 77 -9.01 9.29 14.95
C SER A 77 -8.09 8.44 14.10
N ASP A 78 -7.00 9.02 13.59
CA ASP A 78 -5.99 8.32 12.78
C ASP A 78 -5.58 6.99 13.40
N ARG A 79 -5.41 6.97 14.72
CA ARG A 79 -5.07 5.79 15.50
C ARG A 79 -6.12 4.67 15.38
N GLU A 80 -7.40 5.00 15.58
CA GLU A 80 -8.47 3.99 15.53
C GLU A 80 -8.83 3.62 14.09
N ASP A 81 -8.78 4.58 13.17
CA ASP A 81 -8.97 4.37 11.74
C ASP A 81 -7.91 3.43 11.16
N ARG A 82 -6.62 3.64 11.51
CA ARG A 82 -5.53 2.75 11.11
C ARG A 82 -5.73 1.34 11.63
N LYS A 83 -6.05 1.22 12.92
CA LYS A 83 -6.33 -0.08 13.55
C LYS A 83 -7.47 -0.80 12.81
N LYS A 84 -8.58 -0.11 12.54
CA LYS A 84 -9.74 -0.68 11.84
C LYS A 84 -9.35 -1.16 10.44
N CYS A 85 -8.62 -0.35 9.69
CA CYS A 85 -8.14 -0.71 8.36
C CYS A 85 -7.18 -1.90 8.37
N LEU A 86 -6.20 -1.95 9.27
CA LEU A 86 -5.25 -3.07 9.37
C LEU A 86 -5.93 -4.36 9.83
N THR A 87 -6.87 -4.28 10.77
CA THR A 87 -7.70 -5.44 11.17
C THR A 87 -8.48 -5.99 9.97
N ALA A 88 -9.19 -5.13 9.23
CA ALA A 88 -9.95 -5.53 8.05
C ALA A 88 -9.06 -6.09 6.93
N LEU A 89 -7.83 -5.59 6.79
CA LEU A 89 -6.85 -6.13 5.86
C LEU A 89 -6.51 -7.58 6.19
N VAL A 90 -6.17 -7.86 7.45
CA VAL A 90 -5.84 -9.22 7.91
C VAL A 90 -7.06 -10.15 7.79
N ASP A 91 -8.26 -9.66 8.11
CA ASP A 91 -9.48 -10.46 7.99
C ASP A 91 -9.78 -10.89 6.55
N GLY A 92 -9.43 -10.04 5.58
CA GLY A 92 -9.62 -10.27 4.16
C GLY A 92 -8.50 -11.07 3.47
N LEU A 93 -7.49 -11.57 4.20
CA LEU A 93 -6.46 -12.45 3.64
C LEU A 93 -7.02 -13.87 3.40
N ASN A 94 -6.53 -14.54 2.36
CA ASN A 94 -6.91 -15.92 2.08
C ASN A 94 -6.11 -16.86 3.01
N PRO A 95 -6.77 -17.71 3.82
CA PRO A 95 -6.10 -18.55 4.80
C PRO A 95 -5.17 -19.63 4.21
N GLU A 96 -5.33 -19.98 2.94
CA GLU A 96 -4.51 -20.98 2.25
C GLU A 96 -3.20 -20.41 1.68
N LYS A 97 -2.99 -19.09 1.77
CA LYS A 97 -1.84 -18.40 1.18
C LYS A 97 -0.87 -17.90 2.23
N HIS A 98 0.41 -17.87 1.84
CA HIS A 98 1.45 -17.21 2.61
C HIS A 98 1.64 -15.76 2.14
N TYR A 99 1.88 -14.86 3.09
CA TYR A 99 2.02 -13.43 2.86
C TYR A 99 3.27 -12.83 3.51
N GLN A 100 3.86 -11.87 2.84
CA GLN A 100 4.84 -10.93 3.42
C GLN A 100 4.28 -9.52 3.29
N ILE A 101 3.95 -8.91 4.43
CA ILE A 101 3.39 -7.56 4.51
C ILE A 101 4.51 -6.56 4.79
N TRP A 102 4.56 -5.49 4.01
CA TRP A 102 5.55 -4.43 4.13
C TRP A 102 4.83 -3.09 4.28
N ILE A 103 5.17 -2.36 5.34
CA ILE A 103 4.51 -1.11 5.71
C ILE A 103 5.57 -0.01 5.82
N GLU A 104 5.32 1.17 5.26
CA GLU A 104 6.19 2.31 5.53
C GLU A 104 6.03 2.75 7.01
N PRO A 105 7.12 2.85 7.79
CA PRO A 105 7.03 3.20 9.20
C PRO A 105 6.61 4.65 9.41
N ASP A 106 5.60 4.85 10.26
CA ASP A 106 5.29 6.10 10.93
C ASP A 106 5.62 5.92 12.42
N ALA A 107 6.52 6.75 12.96
CA ALA A 107 6.97 6.64 14.35
C ALA A 107 5.81 6.70 15.36
N ASN A 108 4.73 7.40 15.02
CA ASN A 108 3.54 7.50 15.87
C ASN A 108 2.70 6.22 15.89
N HIS A 109 2.82 5.38 14.86
CA HIS A 109 1.98 4.19 14.66
C HIS A 109 2.74 2.87 14.81
N LEU A 110 4.08 2.87 14.77
CA LEU A 110 4.89 1.65 14.72
C LEU A 110 4.53 0.63 15.83
N ARG A 111 4.45 1.08 17.09
CA ARG A 111 4.10 0.21 18.22
C ARG A 111 2.67 -0.31 18.12
N GLN A 112 1.76 0.52 17.63
CA GLN A 112 0.36 0.13 17.46
C GLN A 112 0.22 -0.92 16.35
N ASP A 113 0.87 -0.72 15.21
CA ASP A 113 0.86 -1.67 14.09
C ASP A 113 1.31 -3.05 14.55
N GLN A 114 2.42 -3.10 15.30
CA GLN A 114 2.95 -4.35 15.84
C GLN A 114 1.92 -5.07 16.71
N VAL A 115 1.26 -4.34 17.62
CA VAL A 115 0.23 -4.91 18.50
C VAL A 115 -0.97 -5.39 17.68
N VAL A 116 -1.52 -4.54 16.82
CA VAL A 116 -2.75 -4.83 16.04
C VAL A 116 -2.53 -6.00 15.09
N LEU A 117 -1.46 -5.99 14.30
CA LEU A 117 -1.16 -7.06 13.35
C LEU A 117 -0.88 -8.37 14.08
N THR A 118 -0.05 -8.35 15.13
CA THR A 118 0.25 -9.59 15.89
C THR A 118 -1.01 -10.21 16.50
N GLN A 119 -1.87 -9.39 17.12
CA GLN A 119 -3.12 -9.85 17.73
C GLN A 119 -4.06 -10.41 16.67
N GLN A 120 -4.24 -9.70 15.55
CA GLN A 120 -5.18 -10.13 14.52
C GLN A 120 -4.69 -11.37 13.77
N LEU A 121 -3.40 -11.44 13.45
CA LEU A 121 -2.80 -12.64 12.84
C LEU A 121 -2.92 -13.85 13.78
N GLN A 122 -2.77 -13.67 15.08
CA GLN A 122 -3.02 -14.74 16.05
C GLN A 122 -4.49 -15.16 16.09
N ALA A 123 -5.42 -14.21 16.15
CA ALA A 123 -6.85 -14.49 16.18
C ALA A 123 -7.34 -15.25 14.94
N ARG A 124 -6.70 -15.03 13.78
CA ARG A 124 -7.02 -15.68 12.51
C ARG A 124 -6.22 -16.97 12.24
N GLY A 125 -5.30 -17.36 13.13
CA GLY A 125 -4.45 -18.53 12.94
C GLY A 125 -3.37 -18.36 11.86
N PHE A 126 -3.00 -17.13 11.53
CA PHE A 126 -2.05 -16.80 10.44
C PHE A 126 -0.60 -16.67 10.87
N LYS A 127 -0.28 -16.88 12.14
CA LYS A 127 1.09 -16.69 12.68
C LYS A 127 2.19 -17.49 11.95
N LEU A 128 1.85 -18.61 11.29
CA LEU A 128 2.82 -19.42 10.54
C LEU A 128 2.86 -19.10 9.04
N HIS A 129 1.92 -18.28 8.55
CA HIS A 129 1.72 -18.04 7.12
C HIS A 129 1.93 -16.58 6.73
N VAL A 130 1.93 -15.66 7.68
CA VAL A 130 2.00 -14.22 7.41
C VAL A 130 3.07 -13.58 8.27
N ASP A 131 4.07 -13.01 7.61
CA ASP A 131 5.04 -12.12 8.21
C ASP A 131 4.69 -10.67 7.89
N PHE A 132 5.03 -9.75 8.80
CA PHE A 132 4.96 -8.33 8.53
C PHE A 132 6.25 -7.62 8.93
N HIS A 133 6.59 -6.59 8.16
CA HIS A 133 7.81 -5.81 8.30
C HIS A 133 7.52 -4.34 8.09
N HIS A 134 8.28 -3.49 8.78
CA HIS A 134 8.35 -2.08 8.50
C HIS A 134 9.64 -1.78 7.75
N GLU A 135 9.55 -1.10 6.62
CA GLU A 135 10.72 -0.73 5.82
C GLU A 135 10.52 0.65 5.19
N GLU A 136 11.59 1.42 5.09
CA GLU A 136 11.53 2.76 4.52
C GLU A 136 11.33 2.69 3.01
N SER A 137 10.47 3.55 2.46
CA SER A 137 10.21 3.61 1.02
C SER A 137 11.47 3.82 0.17
N ARG A 138 12.51 4.50 0.68
CA ARG A 138 13.79 4.67 -0.02
C ARG A 138 14.57 3.36 -0.22
N LYS A 139 14.38 2.37 0.67
CA LYS A 139 15.03 1.05 0.60
C LYS A 139 14.16 0.03 -0.12
N LEU A 140 12.84 0.18 -0.05
CA LEU A 140 11.88 -0.72 -0.66
C LEU A 140 10.98 0.01 -1.68
N PRO A 141 11.39 0.08 -2.97
CA PRO A 141 10.68 0.84 -4.00
C PRO A 141 9.22 0.45 -4.23
N LEU A 142 8.86 -0.78 -3.88
CA LEU A 142 7.49 -1.28 -4.05
C LEU A 142 6.49 -0.49 -3.20
N LEU A 143 6.93 0.17 -2.12
CA LEU A 143 6.12 1.09 -1.32
C LEU A 143 5.75 2.38 -2.07
N TRP A 144 6.38 2.70 -3.21
CA TRP A 144 5.99 3.87 -4.01
C TRP A 144 4.67 3.64 -4.76
N ILE A 145 4.27 2.38 -4.96
CA ILE A 145 3.02 2.03 -5.63
C ILE A 145 1.81 2.39 -4.75
N PRO A 146 1.69 1.90 -3.49
CA PRO A 146 0.58 2.29 -2.64
C PRO A 146 0.53 3.80 -2.37
N ASP A 147 1.67 4.50 -2.18
CA ASP A 147 1.75 5.99 -2.08
C ASP A 147 1.05 6.66 -3.27
N ALA A 148 1.45 6.28 -4.48
CA ALA A 148 0.89 6.87 -5.70
C ALA A 148 -0.62 6.59 -5.84
N ILE A 149 -1.05 5.35 -5.58
CA ILE A 149 -2.44 4.94 -5.78
C ILE A 149 -3.34 5.59 -4.72
N VAL A 150 -2.95 5.56 -3.44
CA VAL A 150 -3.74 6.14 -2.36
C VAL A 150 -3.87 7.65 -2.52
N TRP A 151 -2.79 8.32 -2.93
CA TRP A 151 -2.82 9.75 -3.24
C TRP A 151 -3.77 10.04 -4.40
N THR A 152 -3.69 9.27 -5.48
CA THR A 152 -4.52 9.47 -6.69
C THR A 152 -6.00 9.28 -6.37
N TYR A 153 -6.33 8.23 -5.61
CA TYR A 153 -7.69 7.95 -5.15
C TYR A 153 -8.23 9.10 -4.28
N ASN A 154 -7.45 9.54 -3.28
CA ASN A 154 -7.87 10.61 -2.38
C ASN A 154 -8.01 11.98 -3.08
N ARG A 155 -7.13 12.25 -4.06
CA ARG A 155 -7.18 13.50 -4.84
C ARG A 155 -8.48 13.60 -5.63
N GLY A 156 -8.89 12.51 -6.29
CA GLY A 156 -10.12 12.42 -7.06
C GLY A 156 -10.21 13.44 -8.20
N GLY A 157 -11.44 13.75 -8.63
CA GLY A 157 -11.70 14.67 -9.74
C GLY A 157 -11.07 14.17 -11.04
N ASN A 158 -10.29 15.02 -11.70
CA ASN A 158 -9.60 14.65 -12.96
C ASN A 158 -8.59 13.50 -12.80
N TRP A 159 -8.19 13.15 -11.57
CA TRP A 159 -7.28 12.04 -11.29
C TRP A 159 -7.98 10.69 -11.20
N THR A 160 -9.31 10.64 -11.02
CA THR A 160 -10.04 9.38 -10.92
C THR A 160 -9.85 8.51 -12.16
N LYS A 161 -9.86 9.12 -13.35
CA LYS A 161 -9.60 8.43 -14.62
C LYS A 161 -8.21 7.81 -14.71
N GLU A 162 -7.25 8.30 -13.92
CA GLU A 162 -5.91 7.72 -13.90
C GLU A 162 -5.87 6.38 -13.15
N LEU A 163 -6.93 6.01 -12.43
CA LEU A 163 -7.07 4.70 -11.82
C LEU A 163 -7.75 3.69 -12.74
N ASP A 164 -8.24 4.12 -13.91
CA ASP A 164 -8.80 3.22 -14.91
C ASP A 164 -7.73 2.22 -15.37
N GLY A 165 -8.09 0.94 -15.42
CA GLY A 165 -7.21 -0.17 -15.78
C GLY A 165 -6.41 -0.78 -14.62
N PHE A 166 -6.47 -0.22 -13.41
CA PHE A 166 -6.03 -0.93 -12.21
C PHE A 166 -7.12 -1.85 -11.69
N GLN A 167 -6.75 -3.03 -11.20
CA GLN A 167 -7.66 -3.88 -10.43
C GLN A 167 -7.73 -3.37 -8.99
N ILE A 168 -8.67 -2.45 -8.72
CA ILE A 168 -8.87 -1.84 -7.40
C ILE A 168 -10.20 -2.30 -6.80
N ASP A 169 -10.15 -2.80 -5.58
CA ASP A 169 -11.30 -3.09 -4.72
C ASP A 169 -11.33 -2.08 -3.56
N VAL A 170 -12.48 -1.44 -3.33
CA VAL A 170 -12.65 -0.41 -2.29
C VAL A 170 -13.55 -0.96 -1.19
N ILE A 171 -13.06 -0.88 0.04
CA ILE A 171 -13.70 -1.44 1.23
C ILE A 171 -13.95 -0.29 2.21
N ASP A 172 -15.20 0.17 2.26
CA ASP A 172 -15.65 1.16 3.24
C ASP A 172 -15.98 0.47 4.58
N LEU A 173 -15.39 0.98 5.68
CA LEU A 173 -15.40 0.39 7.02
C LEU A 173 -16.24 1.17 8.02
#